data_AF-A0A432HGX0-F1
#
_entry.id   AF-A0A432HGX0-F1
#
_cell.length_a   1.000
_cell.length_b   1.000
_cell.length_c   1.000
_cell.angle_alpha   90.00
_cell.angle_beta   90.00
_cell.angle_gamma   90.00
#
_symmetry.space_group_name_H-M   'P 1'
#
loop_
_entity.id
_entity.type
_entity.pdbx_description
1 polymer ?
#
loop_
_entity_poly.entity_id
_entity_poly.type
_entity_poly.pdbx_seq_one_letter_code
_entity_poly.pdbx_strand_id
1 'polypeptide(L)'
;MAAENTHLYLADQMKGKIGDKALKRIISDHVDYFYLGSIFPDILYYSRDKQISKVAYSLHGEDGVPTNEIVFQLLNTVKSKNDKKNFTFIAGFLTHYAVDITFHPVILYISGYKTDGNKQEQDRSSYLHWHYEADINRQINHQLQLDKTIKPELIQNLVLPGILGIGRSVIVKALKRQIRYFSILPGRGYYFIFKVLYNLGLYPAGAIAGFDHNLKKESLRLPDPIAYKDLFTGVPLQTTLNALIARAVQRGCRMIETAYAYHIEEKSRDECQEIIAGQSLVTGQVGKTTADIRFSARLL
;
A
#
# COMPACT_ATOMS: atom_id res chain seq x y z
N MET A 1 -4.01 3.15 -5.13
CA MET A 1 -2.92 2.17 -5.03
C MET A 1 -1.62 2.87 -5.37
N ALA A 2 -0.99 3.36 -4.30
CA ALA A 2 0.29 4.05 -4.35
C ALA A 2 1.21 3.24 -5.26
N ALA A 3 1.89 3.89 -6.20
CA ALA A 3 2.70 3.14 -7.15
C ALA A 3 3.57 2.17 -6.34
N GLU A 4 3.49 0.86 -6.58
CA GLU A 4 4.09 -0.18 -5.71
C GLU A 4 5.58 0.08 -5.42
N ASN A 5 6.21 0.76 -6.37
CA ASN A 5 7.54 1.34 -6.30
C ASN A 5 7.75 2.29 -5.10
N THR A 6 6.78 3.14 -4.75
CA THR A 6 6.73 3.95 -3.52
C THR A 6 6.81 3.08 -2.27
N HIS A 7 6.06 1.97 -2.22
CA HIS A 7 6.14 1.05 -1.08
C HIS A 7 7.51 0.42 -0.96
N LEU A 8 8.09 -0.04 -2.08
CA LEU A 8 9.45 -0.59 -2.10
C LEU A 8 10.48 0.44 -1.61
N TYR A 9 10.39 1.67 -2.10
CA TYR A 9 11.27 2.77 -1.71
C TYR A 9 11.16 3.07 -0.22
N LEU A 10 9.95 3.26 0.30
CA LEU A 10 9.74 3.58 1.71
C LEU A 10 10.09 2.41 2.63
N ALA A 11 9.86 1.18 2.21
CA ALA A 11 10.33 -0.01 2.92
C ALA A 11 11.87 -0.01 3.03
N ASP A 12 12.59 0.32 1.95
CA ASP A 12 14.05 0.42 1.99
C ASP A 12 14.54 1.52 2.95
N GLN A 13 13.88 2.68 2.96
CA GLN A 13 14.15 3.74 3.93
C GLN A 13 13.94 3.26 5.37
N MET A 14 12.84 2.56 5.65
CA MET A 14 12.56 2.00 6.98
C MET A 14 13.62 0.98 7.39
N LYS A 15 14.00 0.04 6.51
CA LYS A 15 15.08 -0.93 6.77
C LYS A 15 16.39 -0.24 7.17
N GLY A 16 16.71 0.90 6.56
CA GLY A 16 17.86 1.72 6.91
C GLY A 16 17.81 2.31 8.32
N LYS A 17 16.60 2.58 8.83
CA LYS A 17 16.33 3.31 10.09
C LYS A 17 15.98 2.42 11.29
N ILE A 18 15.78 1.12 11.10
CA ILE A 18 15.61 0.16 12.21
C ILE A 18 16.81 0.24 13.16
N GLY A 19 16.53 0.43 14.45
CA GLY A 19 17.54 0.61 15.50
C GLY A 19 18.10 -0.70 16.01
N ASP A 20 17.27 -1.74 16.10
CA ASP A 20 17.69 -3.06 16.59
C ASP A 20 18.60 -3.78 15.57
N LYS A 21 19.82 -4.12 15.99
CA LYS A 21 20.84 -4.74 15.14
C LYS A 21 20.50 -6.19 14.75
N ALA A 22 19.88 -6.95 15.64
CA ALA A 22 19.53 -8.35 15.40
C ALA A 22 18.39 -8.44 14.39
N LEU A 23 17.35 -7.64 14.57
CA LEU A 23 16.25 -7.44 13.63
C LEU A 23 16.75 -6.97 12.27
N LYS A 24 17.62 -5.95 12.23
CA LYS A 24 18.19 -5.45 10.99
C LYS A 24 18.97 -6.54 10.23
N ARG A 25 19.69 -7.41 10.95
CA ARG A 25 20.36 -8.57 10.37
C ARG A 25 19.37 -9.59 9.81
N ILE A 26 18.33 -9.95 10.58
CA ILE A 26 17.27 -10.87 10.12
C ILE A 26 16.65 -10.38 8.80
N ILE A 27 16.30 -9.10 8.73
CA ILE A 27 15.72 -8.50 7.52
C ILE A 27 16.72 -8.51 6.36
N SER A 28 18.00 -8.22 6.64
CA SER A 28 19.04 -8.22 5.60
C SER A 28 19.29 -9.61 5.02
N ASP A 29 19.30 -10.64 5.86
CA ASP A 29 19.51 -12.04 5.46
C ASP A 29 18.34 -12.58 4.60
N HIS A 30 17.17 -11.94 4.64
CA HIS A 30 15.95 -12.34 3.94
C HIS A 30 15.27 -11.18 3.18
N VAL A 31 16.06 -10.22 2.68
CA VAL A 31 15.55 -8.93 2.15
C VAL A 31 14.53 -9.06 1.03
N ASP A 32 14.63 -10.10 0.19
CA ASP A 32 13.67 -10.39 -0.88
C ASP A 32 12.24 -10.57 -0.33
N TYR A 33 12.10 -11.18 0.86
CA TYR A 33 10.80 -11.35 1.53
C TYR A 33 10.28 -10.05 2.14
N PHE A 34 11.17 -9.18 2.60
CA PHE A 34 10.81 -7.86 3.12
C PHE A 34 10.19 -6.99 2.03
N TYR A 35 10.83 -6.91 0.86
CA TYR A 35 10.27 -6.18 -0.28
C TYR A 35 8.99 -6.81 -0.83
N LEU A 36 8.89 -8.14 -0.82
CA LEU A 36 7.64 -8.80 -1.18
C LEU A 36 6.51 -8.45 -0.19
N GLY A 37 6.81 -8.38 1.11
CA GLY A 37 5.85 -7.96 2.12
C GLY A 37 5.31 -6.56 1.86
N SER A 38 6.17 -5.61 1.48
CA SER A 38 5.79 -4.20 1.30
C SER A 38 4.81 -3.94 0.16
N ILE A 39 4.64 -4.88 -0.77
CA ILE A 39 3.71 -4.78 -1.91
C ILE A 39 2.60 -5.83 -1.86
N PHE A 40 2.61 -6.74 -0.87
CA PHE A 40 1.72 -7.89 -0.87
C PHE A 40 0.24 -7.54 -0.78
N PRO A 41 -0.20 -6.61 0.10
CA PRO A 41 -1.62 -6.31 0.26
C PRO A 41 -2.31 -5.99 -1.07
N ASP A 42 -1.57 -5.37 -1.99
CA ASP A 42 -2.08 -4.94 -3.29
C ASP A 42 -2.09 -6.03 -4.37
N ILE A 43 -1.29 -7.10 -4.23
CA ILE A 43 -1.18 -8.18 -5.23
C ILE A 43 -2.56 -8.71 -5.64
N LEU A 44 -3.45 -8.88 -4.66
CA LEU A 44 -4.74 -9.55 -4.87
C LEU A 44 -5.72 -8.71 -5.69
N TYR A 45 -5.56 -7.39 -5.78
CA TYR A 45 -6.33 -6.54 -6.69
C TYR A 45 -6.10 -6.89 -8.17
N TYR A 46 -4.92 -7.45 -8.50
CA TYR A 46 -4.58 -7.89 -9.86
C TYR A 46 -5.11 -9.30 -10.19
N SER A 47 -5.91 -9.90 -9.31
CA SER A 47 -6.64 -11.11 -9.63
C SER A 47 -7.72 -10.85 -10.69
N ARG A 48 -8.03 -11.87 -11.49
CA ARG A 48 -9.19 -11.87 -12.39
C ARG A 48 -10.44 -12.40 -11.68
N ASP A 49 -10.24 -13.09 -10.57
CA ASP A 49 -11.31 -13.58 -9.72
C ASP A 49 -11.69 -12.48 -8.74
N LYS A 50 -12.93 -11.98 -8.88
CA LYS A 50 -13.47 -10.92 -8.04
C LYS A 50 -13.53 -11.30 -6.56
N GLN A 51 -13.69 -12.59 -6.21
CA GLN A 51 -13.70 -13.01 -4.81
C GLN A 51 -12.30 -12.90 -4.20
N ILE A 52 -11.26 -13.18 -4.98
CA ILE A 52 -9.87 -13.00 -4.55
C ILE A 52 -9.55 -11.51 -4.40
N SER A 53 -10.00 -10.66 -5.34
CA SER A 53 -9.84 -9.21 -5.21
C SER A 53 -10.56 -8.66 -3.97
N LYS A 54 -11.66 -9.29 -3.51
CA LYS A 54 -12.31 -8.90 -2.25
C LYS A 54 -11.46 -9.14 -1.00
N VAL A 55 -10.59 -10.14 -1.03
CA VAL A 55 -9.64 -10.34 0.07
C VAL A 55 -8.68 -9.15 0.15
N ALA A 56 -8.30 -8.53 -0.97
CA ALA A 56 -7.52 -7.29 -0.96
C ALA A 56 -8.27 -6.17 -0.21
N TYR A 57 -9.57 -5.96 -0.50
CA TYR A 57 -10.39 -4.96 0.21
C TYR A 57 -10.41 -5.21 1.74
N SER A 58 -10.51 -6.47 2.16
CA SER A 58 -10.47 -6.84 3.58
C SER A 58 -9.09 -6.61 4.22
N LEU A 59 -8.00 -6.92 3.50
CA LEU A 59 -6.64 -6.60 3.97
C LEU A 59 -6.42 -5.09 4.18
N HIS A 60 -7.14 -4.25 3.44
CA HIS A 60 -7.11 -2.79 3.58
C HIS A 60 -8.12 -2.24 4.61
N GLY A 61 -8.93 -3.12 5.22
CA GLY A 61 -9.96 -2.77 6.21
C GLY A 61 -11.15 -2.00 5.61
N GLU A 62 -11.45 -2.21 4.32
CA GLU A 62 -12.61 -1.57 3.66
C GLU A 62 -13.96 -2.12 4.15
N ASP A 63 -13.96 -3.34 4.71
CA ASP A 63 -15.11 -3.97 5.36
C ASP A 63 -15.26 -3.59 6.84
N GLY A 64 -14.38 -2.73 7.36
CA GLY A 64 -14.36 -2.30 8.76
C GLY A 64 -13.69 -3.30 9.72
N VAL A 65 -13.18 -4.43 9.22
CA VAL A 65 -12.45 -5.40 10.03
C VAL A 65 -11.08 -4.82 10.43
N PRO A 66 -10.65 -4.93 11.69
CA PRO A 66 -9.33 -4.47 12.11
C PRO A 66 -8.20 -5.18 11.35
N THR A 67 -7.36 -4.38 10.70
CA THR A 67 -6.31 -4.86 9.79
C THR A 67 -5.16 -5.57 10.52
N ASN A 68 -5.07 -5.42 11.84
CA ASN A 68 -4.04 -6.04 12.68
C ASN A 68 -4.31 -7.50 13.02
N GLU A 69 -5.55 -7.99 12.89
CA GLU A 69 -5.87 -9.38 13.23
C GLU A 69 -5.09 -10.38 12.36
N ILE A 70 -5.00 -10.12 11.05
CA ILE A 70 -4.18 -10.95 10.14
C ILE A 70 -2.69 -10.87 10.49
N VAL A 71 -2.20 -9.70 10.93
CA VAL A 71 -0.81 -9.52 11.38
C VAL A 71 -0.52 -10.40 12.59
N PHE A 72 -1.38 -10.37 13.61
CA PHE A 72 -1.18 -11.20 14.81
C PHE A 72 -1.33 -12.69 14.53
N GLN A 73 -2.25 -13.10 13.64
CA GLN A 73 -2.34 -14.49 13.20
C GLN A 73 -1.05 -14.97 12.52
N LEU A 74 -0.45 -14.12 11.66
CA LEU A 74 0.84 -14.39 11.04
C LEU A 74 1.96 -14.46 12.09
N LEU A 75 2.05 -13.49 12.99
CA LEU A 75 3.07 -13.43 14.04
C LEU A 75 3.03 -14.67 14.94
N ASN A 76 1.83 -15.09 15.36
CA ASN A 76 1.63 -16.31 16.15
C ASN A 76 2.12 -17.56 15.41
N THR A 77 1.82 -17.64 14.11
CA THR A 77 2.22 -18.76 13.27
C THR A 77 3.75 -18.87 13.14
N VAL A 78 4.44 -17.74 12.96
CA VAL A 78 5.91 -17.74 12.72
C VAL A 78 6.71 -17.82 14.02
N LYS A 79 6.17 -17.28 15.11
CA LYS A 79 6.77 -17.30 16.45
C LYS A 79 7.05 -18.72 16.92
N SER A 80 6.05 -19.61 16.81
CA SER A 80 6.19 -21.02 17.21
C SER A 80 7.27 -21.80 16.46
N LYS A 81 7.71 -21.31 15.29
CA LYS A 81 8.65 -21.98 14.39
C LYS A 81 10.01 -21.29 14.29
N ASN A 82 10.19 -20.15 14.96
CA ASN A 82 11.34 -19.25 14.77
C ASN A 82 11.60 -18.96 13.26
N ASP A 83 10.51 -18.77 12.50
CA ASP A 83 10.56 -18.63 11.05
C ASP A 83 10.93 -17.18 10.65
N LYS A 84 12.23 -16.92 10.65
CA LYS A 84 12.83 -15.61 10.29
C LYS A 84 12.43 -15.11 8.91
N LYS A 85 12.19 -16.02 7.96
CA LYS A 85 11.80 -15.68 6.59
C LYS A 85 10.39 -15.11 6.55
N ASN A 86 9.43 -15.82 7.12
CA ASN A 86 8.06 -15.33 7.19
C ASN A 86 7.93 -14.14 8.14
N PHE A 87 8.73 -14.06 9.21
CA PHE A 87 8.84 -12.84 10.01
C PHE A 87 9.31 -11.64 9.17
N THR A 88 10.34 -11.82 8.34
CA THR A 88 10.86 -10.76 7.47
C THR A 88 9.80 -10.30 6.45
N PHE A 89 9.00 -11.23 5.93
CA PHE A 89 7.83 -10.91 5.12
C PHE A 89 6.80 -10.06 5.89
N ILE A 90 6.47 -10.42 7.13
CA ILE A 90 5.54 -9.65 7.99
C ILE A 90 6.10 -8.26 8.27
N ALA A 91 7.40 -8.12 8.52
CA ALA A 91 8.05 -6.82 8.69
C ALA A 91 7.86 -5.94 7.44
N GLY A 92 8.04 -6.52 6.25
CA GLY A 92 7.73 -5.85 4.98
C GLY A 92 6.26 -5.46 4.87
N PHE A 93 5.36 -6.36 5.22
CA PHE A 93 3.90 -6.15 5.22
C PHE A 93 3.49 -4.97 6.12
N LEU A 94 4.15 -4.79 7.26
CA LEU A 94 3.93 -3.64 8.15
C LEU A 94 4.42 -2.31 7.57
N THR A 95 5.44 -2.32 6.70
CA THR A 95 5.84 -1.09 5.97
C THR A 95 4.72 -0.62 5.07
N HIS A 96 4.02 -1.54 4.39
CA HIS A 96 2.88 -1.22 3.54
C HIS A 96 1.79 -0.52 4.35
N TYR A 97 1.40 -1.13 5.49
CA TYR A 97 0.41 -0.58 6.40
C TYR A 97 0.80 0.84 6.84
N ALA A 98 2.04 1.04 7.26
CA ALA A 98 2.51 2.33 7.74
C ALA A 98 2.46 3.42 6.67
N VAL A 99 2.75 3.09 5.40
CA VAL A 99 2.63 4.00 4.27
C VAL A 99 1.17 4.35 4.04
N ASP A 100 0.30 3.36 3.87
CA ASP A 100 -1.10 3.57 3.51
C ASP A 100 -1.88 4.35 4.56
N ILE A 101 -1.78 3.94 5.83
CA ILE A 101 -2.41 4.63 6.97
C ILE A 101 -1.95 6.10 7.04
N THR A 102 -0.76 6.41 6.52
CA THR A 102 -0.20 7.77 6.55
C THR A 102 -0.58 8.59 5.32
N PHE A 103 -0.56 7.99 4.13
CA PHE A 103 -0.72 8.70 2.85
C PHE A 103 -2.17 8.78 2.40
N HIS A 104 -2.93 7.68 2.50
CA HIS A 104 -4.28 7.64 1.98
C HIS A 104 -5.24 8.69 2.55
N PRO A 105 -5.19 9.08 3.84
CA PRO A 105 -6.06 10.14 4.33
C PRO A 105 -5.90 11.46 3.56
N VAL A 106 -4.65 11.79 3.18
CA VAL A 106 -4.34 12.98 2.39
C VAL A 106 -4.75 12.78 0.94
N ILE A 107 -4.40 11.64 0.34
CA ILE A 107 -4.70 11.32 -1.07
C ILE A 107 -6.22 11.29 -1.30
N LEU A 108 -6.99 10.64 -0.43
CA LEU A 108 -8.45 10.59 -0.51
C LEU A 108 -9.09 11.96 -0.39
N TYR A 109 -8.54 12.82 0.48
CA TYR A 109 -9.04 14.18 0.57
C TYR A 109 -8.86 14.92 -0.76
N ILE A 110 -7.63 14.98 -1.28
CA ILE A 110 -7.32 15.75 -2.49
C ILE A 110 -7.85 15.14 -3.79
N SER A 111 -8.00 13.82 -3.87
CA SER A 111 -8.60 13.17 -5.04
C SER A 111 -10.11 13.35 -5.10
N GLY A 112 -10.73 13.74 -3.98
CA GLY A 112 -12.16 13.62 -3.77
C GLY A 112 -12.55 12.19 -3.43
N TYR A 113 -13.71 12.04 -2.78
CA TYR A 113 -14.28 10.76 -2.37
C TYR A 113 -15.52 10.39 -3.22
N LYS A 114 -15.77 9.09 -3.37
CA LYS A 114 -16.89 8.52 -4.12
C LYS A 114 -18.22 8.85 -3.44
N THR A 115 -19.02 9.72 -4.06
CA THR A 115 -20.43 9.90 -3.73
C THR A 115 -21.24 8.82 -4.46
N ASP A 116 -22.19 8.20 -3.76
CA ASP A 116 -23.12 7.27 -4.37
C ASP A 116 -23.98 8.02 -5.40
N GLY A 117 -23.98 7.55 -6.66
CA GLY A 117 -24.87 8.03 -7.71
C GLY A 117 -24.25 8.84 -8.85
N ASN A 118 -23.00 9.31 -8.75
CA ASN A 118 -22.34 10.04 -9.84
C ASN A 118 -21.10 9.30 -10.40
N LYS A 119 -21.30 8.55 -11.49
CA LYS A 119 -20.21 7.81 -12.16
C LYS A 119 -19.06 8.70 -12.62
N GLN A 120 -19.34 9.93 -13.06
CA GLN A 120 -18.29 10.85 -13.54
C GLN A 120 -17.37 11.30 -12.40
N GLU A 121 -17.94 11.61 -11.23
CA GLU A 121 -17.18 11.94 -10.03
C GLU A 121 -16.35 10.74 -9.54
N GLN A 122 -16.92 9.53 -9.61
CA GLN A 122 -16.21 8.30 -9.24
C GLN A 122 -15.01 8.01 -10.16
N ASP A 123 -15.19 8.15 -11.47
CA ASP A 123 -14.13 7.97 -12.46
C ASP A 123 -13.03 9.02 -12.26
N ARG A 124 -13.41 10.27 -11.99
CA ARG A 124 -12.46 11.36 -11.71
C ARG A 124 -11.70 11.17 -10.40
N SER A 125 -12.38 10.80 -9.31
CA SER A 125 -11.75 10.53 -8.02
C SER A 125 -10.73 9.40 -8.15
N SER A 126 -11.09 8.31 -8.83
CA SER A 126 -10.19 7.18 -9.10
C SER A 126 -8.99 7.59 -9.94
N TYR A 127 -9.21 8.42 -10.98
CA TYR A 127 -8.14 8.98 -11.79
C TYR A 127 -7.15 9.82 -10.96
N LEU A 128 -7.66 10.79 -10.19
CA LEU A 128 -6.83 11.69 -9.39
C LEU A 128 -6.05 10.93 -8.30
N HIS A 129 -6.68 9.94 -7.68
CA HIS A 129 -6.03 9.08 -6.69
C HIS A 129 -4.80 8.39 -7.31
N TRP A 130 -4.97 7.70 -8.44
CA TRP A 130 -3.86 7.01 -9.13
C TRP A 130 -2.82 8.00 -9.69
N HIS A 131 -3.26 9.18 -10.12
CA HIS A 131 -2.36 10.23 -10.61
C HIS A 131 -1.45 10.74 -9.50
N TYR A 132 -1.99 11.11 -8.33
CA TYR A 132 -1.19 11.64 -7.21
C TYR A 132 -0.22 10.59 -6.67
N GLU A 133 -0.65 9.33 -6.62
CA GLU A 133 0.19 8.21 -6.23
C GLU A 133 1.38 7.99 -7.18
N ALA A 134 1.13 8.06 -8.49
CA ALA A 134 2.17 7.93 -9.49
C ALA A 134 3.09 9.18 -9.50
N ASP A 135 2.54 10.38 -9.25
CA ASP A 135 3.33 11.59 -9.10
C ASP A 135 4.23 11.57 -7.86
N ILE A 136 3.73 11.11 -6.70
CA ILE A 136 4.55 10.87 -5.50
C ILE A 136 5.71 9.95 -5.85
N ASN A 137 5.43 8.81 -6.49
CA ASN A 137 6.47 7.87 -6.87
C ASN A 137 7.55 8.50 -7.75
N ARG A 138 7.13 9.28 -8.76
CA ARG A 138 8.05 10.01 -9.65
C ARG A 138 8.91 11.01 -8.91
N GLN A 139 8.40 11.63 -7.83
CA GLN A 139 9.13 12.61 -7.03
C GLN A 139 10.16 11.96 -6.09
N ILE A 140 9.89 10.76 -5.56
CA ILE A 140 10.67 10.20 -4.44
C ILE A 140 11.49 8.96 -4.82
N ASN A 141 11.06 8.18 -5.82
CA ASN A 141 11.69 6.91 -6.14
C ASN A 141 12.35 6.94 -7.50
N HIS A 142 13.67 6.76 -7.48
CA HIS A 142 14.50 6.73 -8.68
C HIS A 142 15.25 5.41 -8.87
N GLN A 143 15.05 4.43 -7.97
CA GLN A 143 15.94 3.27 -7.87
C GLN A 143 15.21 1.92 -7.85
N LEU A 144 14.12 1.81 -7.08
CA LEU A 144 13.44 0.53 -6.88
C LEU A 144 12.26 0.39 -7.82
N GLN A 145 12.26 -0.71 -8.59
CA GLN A 145 11.22 -1.01 -9.57
C GLN A 145 10.72 -2.42 -9.31
N LEU A 146 9.39 -2.57 -9.20
CA LEU A 146 8.75 -3.82 -8.82
C LEU A 146 9.13 -4.98 -9.74
N ASP A 147 9.23 -4.75 -11.05
CA ASP A 147 9.61 -5.75 -12.05
C ASP A 147 11.07 -6.22 -11.94
N LYS A 148 11.93 -5.44 -11.27
CA LYS A 148 13.34 -5.74 -11.05
C LYS A 148 13.62 -6.29 -9.65
N THR A 149 12.81 -5.91 -8.67
CA THR A 149 13.02 -6.26 -7.27
C THR A 149 12.28 -7.54 -6.86
N ILE A 150 11.08 -7.78 -7.39
CA ILE A 150 10.19 -8.84 -6.88
C ILE A 150 10.22 -10.10 -7.74
N LYS A 151 10.40 -11.23 -7.05
CA LYS A 151 10.45 -12.58 -7.62
C LYS A 151 9.17 -13.37 -7.26
N PRO A 152 8.33 -13.76 -8.23
CA PRO A 152 7.08 -14.48 -7.94
C PRO A 152 7.24 -15.81 -7.20
N GLU A 153 8.37 -16.48 -7.35
CA GLU A 153 8.68 -17.76 -6.71
C GLU A 153 8.75 -17.68 -5.18
N LEU A 154 8.98 -16.50 -4.62
CA LEU A 154 9.05 -16.28 -3.17
C LEU A 154 7.74 -16.66 -2.45
N ILE A 155 6.59 -16.56 -3.15
CA ILE A 155 5.26 -16.91 -2.63
C ILE A 155 5.20 -18.37 -2.15
N GLN A 156 6.01 -19.27 -2.72
CA GLN A 156 5.95 -20.70 -2.38
C GLN A 156 6.28 -20.96 -0.91
N ASN A 157 7.16 -20.14 -0.33
CA ASN A 157 7.65 -20.32 1.04
C ASN A 157 6.86 -19.51 2.09
N LEU A 158 5.77 -18.85 1.68
CA LEU A 158 4.97 -18.06 2.60
C LEU A 158 3.91 -18.90 3.33
N VAL A 159 3.66 -18.56 4.59
CA VAL A 159 2.53 -19.10 5.38
C VAL A 159 1.21 -18.40 5.08
N LEU A 160 1.26 -17.12 4.70
CA LEU A 160 0.09 -16.27 4.45
C LEU A 160 -0.95 -16.87 3.49
N PRO A 161 -0.59 -17.50 2.35
CA PRO A 161 -1.57 -18.12 1.46
C PRO A 161 -2.49 -19.14 2.17
N GLY A 162 -1.93 -19.91 3.12
CA GLY A 162 -2.70 -20.86 3.92
C GLY A 162 -3.67 -20.18 4.88
N ILE A 163 -3.24 -19.08 5.51
CA ILE A 163 -4.08 -18.28 6.43
C ILE A 163 -5.23 -17.61 5.68
N LEU A 164 -4.98 -17.10 4.46
CA LEU A 164 -6.01 -16.50 3.63
C LEU A 164 -6.94 -17.53 2.96
N GLY A 165 -6.62 -18.82 3.01
CA GLY A 165 -7.34 -19.84 2.25
C GLY A 165 -7.19 -19.69 0.73
N ILE A 166 -6.14 -19.02 0.26
CA ILE A 166 -5.91 -18.76 -1.17
C ILE A 166 -4.79 -19.66 -1.69
N GLY A 167 -5.03 -20.34 -2.81
CA GLY A 167 -4.01 -21.14 -3.48
C GLY A 167 -2.80 -20.29 -3.91
N ARG A 168 -1.59 -20.74 -3.58
CA ARG A 168 -0.32 -20.06 -3.95
C ARG A 168 -0.23 -19.72 -5.44
N SER A 169 -0.71 -20.61 -6.31
CA SER A 169 -0.71 -20.41 -7.76
C SER A 169 -1.59 -19.23 -8.20
N VAL A 170 -2.65 -18.92 -7.47
CA VAL A 170 -3.53 -17.77 -7.71
C VAL A 170 -2.78 -16.48 -7.41
N ILE A 171 -2.11 -16.42 -6.25
CA ILE A 171 -1.31 -15.26 -5.81
C ILE A 171 -0.15 -15.02 -6.80
N VAL A 172 0.57 -16.08 -7.19
CA VAL A 172 1.64 -16.00 -8.20
C VAL A 172 1.12 -15.43 -9.53
N LYS A 173 -0.06 -15.86 -9.98
CA LYS A 173 -0.67 -15.32 -11.22
C LYS A 173 -1.03 -13.84 -11.07
N ALA A 174 -1.56 -13.43 -9.92
CA ALA A 174 -1.88 -12.03 -9.65
C ALA A 174 -0.62 -11.16 -9.60
N LEU A 175 0.42 -11.61 -8.88
CA LEU A 175 1.72 -10.93 -8.81
C LEU A 175 2.38 -10.80 -10.19
N LYS A 176 2.36 -11.85 -11.03
CA LYS A 176 2.87 -11.75 -12.41
C LYS A 176 2.12 -10.71 -13.25
N ARG A 177 0.82 -10.50 -13.01
CA ARG A 177 0.05 -9.45 -13.70
C ARG A 177 0.40 -8.07 -13.18
N GLN A 178 0.56 -7.90 -11.87
CA GLN A 178 1.06 -6.66 -11.25
C GLN A 178 2.43 -6.31 -11.82
N ILE A 179 3.40 -7.24 -11.83
CA ILE A 179 4.72 -7.07 -12.45
C ILE A 179 4.61 -6.62 -13.91
N ARG A 180 3.80 -7.32 -14.71
CA ARG A 180 3.61 -6.96 -16.11
C ARG A 180 3.01 -5.56 -16.25
N TYR A 181 2.04 -5.20 -15.42
CA TYR A 181 1.42 -3.87 -15.43
C TYR A 181 2.45 -2.77 -15.13
N PHE A 182 3.28 -2.93 -14.09
CA PHE A 182 4.30 -1.93 -13.78
C PHE A 182 5.42 -1.86 -14.82
N SER A 183 5.78 -2.97 -15.47
CA SER A 183 6.79 -2.97 -16.54
C SER A 183 6.40 -2.16 -17.78
N ILE A 184 5.10 -1.91 -18.00
CA ILE A 184 4.62 -1.16 -19.18
C ILE A 184 4.41 0.34 -18.91
N LEU A 185 4.29 0.78 -17.65
CA LEU A 185 4.00 2.18 -17.30
C LEU A 185 5.02 3.20 -17.83
N PRO A 186 6.34 2.90 -17.88
CA PRO A 186 7.31 3.81 -18.47
C PRO A 186 7.22 3.91 -20.00
N GLY A 187 6.57 2.95 -20.66
CA GLY A 187 6.56 2.80 -22.11
C GLY A 187 5.66 3.79 -22.84
N ARG A 188 6.25 4.69 -23.63
CA ARG A 188 5.51 5.67 -24.46
C ARG A 188 4.53 5.01 -25.44
N GLY A 189 4.91 3.89 -26.05
CA GLY A 189 4.05 3.16 -26.99
C GLY A 189 2.80 2.61 -26.31
N TYR A 190 2.95 2.00 -25.13
CA TYR A 190 1.82 1.51 -24.34
C TYR A 190 0.90 2.66 -23.93
N TYR A 191 1.44 3.77 -23.43
CA TYR A 191 0.64 4.95 -23.12
C TYR A 191 -0.24 5.38 -24.30
N PHE A 192 0.32 5.43 -25.52
CA PHE A 192 -0.46 5.81 -26.70
C PHE A 192 -1.59 4.83 -27.00
N ILE A 193 -1.31 3.53 -26.94
CA ILE A 193 -2.32 2.47 -27.13
C ILE A 193 -3.45 2.61 -26.10
N PHE A 194 -3.11 2.70 -24.81
CA PHE A 194 -4.10 2.80 -23.73
C PHE A 194 -4.87 4.12 -23.77
N LYS A 195 -4.25 5.22 -24.20
CA LYS A 195 -4.93 6.49 -24.42
C LYS A 195 -5.95 6.41 -25.55
N VAL A 196 -5.63 5.74 -26.65
CA VAL A 196 -6.58 5.49 -27.74
C VAL A 196 -7.74 4.63 -27.24
N LEU A 197 -7.46 3.54 -26.53
CA LEU A 197 -8.52 2.68 -25.97
C LEU A 197 -9.42 3.42 -24.97
N TYR A 198 -8.85 4.29 -24.13
CA TYR A 198 -9.59 5.16 -23.24
C TYR A 198 -10.51 6.12 -24.01
N ASN A 199 -9.98 6.81 -25.03
CA ASN A 199 -10.76 7.73 -25.86
C ASN A 199 -11.89 7.02 -26.63
N LEU A 200 -11.75 5.72 -26.90
CA LEU A 200 -12.79 4.89 -27.52
C LEU A 200 -13.79 4.31 -26.49
N GLY A 201 -13.64 4.60 -25.20
CA GLY A 201 -14.49 4.06 -24.13
C GLY A 201 -14.24 2.58 -23.82
N LEU A 202 -13.15 2.00 -24.33
CA LEU A 202 -12.79 0.59 -24.15
C LEU A 202 -11.87 0.34 -22.95
N TYR A 203 -11.45 1.40 -22.26
CA TYR A 203 -10.53 1.33 -21.13
C TYR A 203 -10.87 2.39 -20.07
N PRO A 204 -10.79 2.09 -18.76
CA PRO A 204 -11.18 3.04 -17.72
C PRO A 204 -10.19 4.20 -17.59
N ALA A 205 -10.70 5.39 -17.26
CA ALA A 205 -9.92 6.61 -17.06
C ALA A 205 -8.75 6.42 -16.09
N GLY A 206 -9.00 5.77 -14.95
CA GLY A 206 -7.96 5.55 -13.94
C GLY A 206 -6.69 4.95 -14.52
N ALA A 207 -6.82 3.99 -15.44
CA ALA A 207 -5.68 3.21 -15.91
C ALA A 207 -4.67 3.99 -16.77
N ILE A 208 -5.02 5.17 -17.28
CA ILE A 208 -4.05 6.06 -17.93
C ILE A 208 -3.30 6.98 -16.94
N ALA A 209 -3.83 7.20 -15.73
CA ALA A 209 -3.30 8.13 -14.74
C ALA A 209 -1.87 7.76 -14.30
N GLY A 210 -1.61 6.46 -14.15
CA GLY A 210 -0.33 5.95 -13.64
C GLY A 210 0.82 5.90 -14.67
N PHE A 211 0.60 6.28 -15.93
CA PHE A 211 1.66 6.25 -16.94
C PHE A 211 2.61 7.44 -16.81
N ASP A 212 3.92 7.21 -16.84
CA ASP A 212 4.94 8.27 -16.75
C ASP A 212 4.77 9.35 -17.83
N HIS A 213 4.36 8.94 -19.03
CA HIS A 213 4.13 9.88 -20.13
C HIS A 213 2.87 10.73 -19.90
N ASN A 214 1.89 10.22 -19.15
CA ASN A 214 0.74 11.00 -18.72
C ASN A 214 1.17 12.06 -17.70
N LEU A 215 1.94 11.65 -16.68
CA LEU A 215 2.46 12.54 -15.65
C LEU A 215 3.32 13.69 -16.20
N LYS A 216 4.03 13.48 -17.31
CA LYS A 216 4.82 14.53 -17.98
C LYS A 216 3.96 15.56 -18.70
N LYS A 217 2.77 15.18 -19.15
CA LYS A 217 1.85 16.06 -19.88
C LYS A 217 0.93 16.84 -18.94
N GLU A 218 0.56 16.23 -17.83
CA GLU A 218 -0.28 16.88 -16.84
C GLU A 218 0.54 17.68 -15.83
N SER A 219 0.05 18.88 -15.53
CA SER A 219 0.63 19.79 -14.54
C SER A 219 0.11 19.54 -13.12
N LEU A 220 -0.82 18.60 -12.93
CA LEU A 220 -1.35 18.24 -11.62
C LEU A 220 -0.24 17.64 -10.76
N ARG A 221 0.07 18.30 -9.65
CA ARG A 221 1.04 17.89 -8.63
C ARG A 221 0.40 18.03 -7.27
N LEU A 222 0.93 17.29 -6.30
CA LEU A 222 0.62 17.59 -4.90
C LEU A 222 1.05 19.04 -4.60
N PRO A 223 0.16 19.86 -4.01
CA PRO A 223 0.55 21.18 -3.54
C PRO A 223 1.60 21.07 -2.44
N ASP A 224 2.49 22.05 -2.31
CA ASP A 224 3.42 22.14 -1.18
C ASP A 224 3.37 23.56 -0.61
N PRO A 225 2.85 23.76 0.62
CA PRO A 225 2.34 22.74 1.54
C PRO A 225 1.00 22.11 1.09
N ILE A 226 0.72 20.90 1.59
CA ILE A 226 -0.55 20.20 1.37
C ILE A 226 -1.54 20.60 2.46
N ALA A 227 -2.51 21.45 2.11
CA ALA A 227 -3.66 21.76 2.96
C ALA A 227 -4.77 20.73 2.74
N TYR A 228 -5.31 20.15 3.81
CA TYR A 228 -6.41 19.19 3.76
C TYR A 228 -7.30 19.30 5.00
N LYS A 229 -8.41 18.56 5.04
CA LYS A 229 -9.21 18.39 6.26
C LYS A 229 -9.18 16.94 6.70
N ASP A 230 -9.21 16.72 8.00
CA ASP A 230 -9.48 15.39 8.53
C ASP A 230 -10.80 14.86 7.92
N LEU A 231 -10.76 13.62 7.42
CA LEU A 231 -11.84 13.03 6.61
C LEU A 231 -13.17 12.92 7.38
N PHE A 232 -13.14 12.96 8.71
CA PHE A 232 -14.28 12.67 9.59
C PHE A 232 -14.75 13.89 10.39
N THR A 233 -13.80 14.63 10.95
CA THR A 233 -14.07 15.78 11.83
C THR A 233 -14.08 17.11 11.08
N GLY A 234 -13.45 17.16 9.90
CA GLY A 234 -13.34 18.38 9.10
C GLY A 234 -12.31 19.38 9.65
N VAL A 235 -11.57 19.02 10.70
CA VAL A 235 -10.50 19.85 11.27
C VAL A 235 -9.48 20.15 10.17
N PRO A 236 -9.16 21.44 9.92
CA PRO A 236 -8.12 21.81 8.97
C PRO A 236 -6.75 21.29 9.41
N LEU A 237 -6.04 20.67 8.49
CA LEU A 237 -4.70 20.11 8.67
C LEU A 237 -3.78 20.58 7.55
N GLN A 238 -2.49 20.57 7.83
CA GLN A 238 -1.46 20.89 6.85
C GLN A 238 -0.29 19.93 6.99
N THR A 239 0.31 19.54 5.87
CA THR A 239 1.49 18.68 5.83
C THR A 239 2.35 18.99 4.61
N THR A 240 3.44 18.25 4.44
CA THR A 240 4.29 18.26 3.24
C THR A 240 4.59 16.82 2.86
N LEU A 241 5.04 16.57 1.62
CA LEU A 241 5.43 15.23 1.21
C LEU A 241 6.55 14.66 2.10
N ASN A 242 7.55 15.48 2.45
CA ASN A 242 8.63 15.08 3.36
C ASN A 242 8.12 14.73 4.76
N ALA A 243 7.15 15.48 5.29
CA ALA A 243 6.56 15.18 6.59
C ALA A 243 5.76 13.86 6.56
N LEU A 244 5.04 13.57 5.46
CA LEU A 244 4.35 12.29 5.28
C LEU A 244 5.33 11.12 5.21
N ILE A 245 6.42 11.25 4.45
CA ILE A 245 7.49 10.25 4.38
C ILE A 245 8.08 10.00 5.77
N ALA A 246 8.47 11.06 6.48
CA ALA A 246 9.06 10.94 7.81
C ALA A 246 8.11 10.24 8.80
N ARG A 247 6.82 10.60 8.78
CA ARG A 247 5.77 9.97 9.60
C ARG A 247 5.57 8.49 9.25
N ALA A 248 5.51 8.16 7.96
CA ALA A 248 5.36 6.78 7.51
C ALA A 248 6.56 5.93 7.92
N VAL A 249 7.78 6.44 7.74
CA VAL A 249 9.02 5.75 8.15
C VAL A 249 9.06 5.53 9.65
N GLN A 250 8.79 6.57 10.45
CA GLN A 250 8.75 6.46 11.91
C GLN A 250 7.70 5.43 12.37
N ARG A 251 6.49 5.50 11.82
CA ARG A 251 5.40 4.56 12.12
C ARG A 251 5.80 3.12 11.76
N GLY A 252 6.32 2.90 10.56
CA GLY A 252 6.73 1.58 10.10
C GLY A 252 7.85 0.97 10.93
N CYS A 253 8.89 1.74 11.26
CA CYS A 253 9.96 1.29 12.17
C CYS A 253 9.38 0.85 13.53
N ARG A 254 8.51 1.67 14.14
CA ARG A 254 7.87 1.33 15.42
C ARG A 254 7.02 0.06 15.34
N MET A 255 6.23 -0.10 14.28
CA MET A 255 5.42 -1.29 14.05
C MET A 255 6.28 -2.54 13.89
N ILE A 256 7.37 -2.47 13.11
CA ILE A 256 8.29 -3.60 12.91
C ILE A 256 9.01 -3.97 14.21
N GLU A 257 9.57 -2.99 14.92
CA GLU A 257 10.30 -3.22 16.18
C GLU A 257 9.36 -3.80 17.26
N THR A 258 8.11 -3.33 17.30
CA THR A 258 7.10 -3.88 18.20
C THR A 258 6.69 -5.31 17.82
N ALA A 259 6.52 -5.59 16.52
CA ALA A 259 6.27 -6.95 16.03
C ALA A 259 7.46 -7.89 16.32
N TYR A 260 8.69 -7.38 16.27
CA TYR A 260 9.88 -8.14 16.64
C TYR A 260 9.91 -8.44 18.15
N ALA A 261 9.68 -7.43 19.00
CA ALA A 261 9.57 -7.61 20.45
C ALA A 261 8.49 -8.64 20.83
N TYR A 262 7.35 -8.64 20.13
CA TYR A 262 6.32 -9.68 20.27
C TYR A 262 6.82 -11.07 19.88
N HIS A 263 7.53 -11.15 18.76
CA HIS A 263 8.08 -12.40 18.21
C HIS A 263 9.09 -13.05 19.17
N ILE A 264 9.91 -12.24 19.86
CA ILE A 264 10.90 -12.71 20.86
C ILE A 264 10.38 -12.71 22.30
N GLU A 265 9.06 -12.54 22.49
CA GLU A 265 8.37 -12.61 23.80
C GLU A 265 8.70 -11.48 24.79
N GLU A 266 9.29 -10.37 24.32
CA GLU A 266 9.55 -9.18 25.14
C GLU A 266 8.29 -8.31 25.33
N LYS A 267 7.28 -8.46 24.48
CA LYS A 267 6.00 -7.75 24.57
C LYS A 267 4.81 -8.68 24.47
N SER A 268 3.78 -8.37 25.24
CA SER A 268 2.46 -9.01 25.14
C SER A 268 1.71 -8.56 23.87
N ARG A 269 0.64 -9.27 23.52
CA ARG A 269 -0.22 -8.88 22.38
C ARG A 269 -0.86 -7.52 22.62
N ASP A 270 -1.36 -7.27 23.83
CA ASP A 270 -2.09 -6.05 24.18
C ASP A 270 -1.19 -4.81 24.04
N GLU A 271 0.04 -4.88 24.55
CA GLU A 271 1.04 -3.81 24.35
C GLU A 271 1.35 -3.58 22.87
N CYS A 272 1.36 -4.64 22.06
CA CYS A 272 1.62 -4.51 20.63
C CYS A 272 0.44 -3.91 19.87
N GLN A 273 -0.80 -4.16 20.31
CA GLN A 273 -2.01 -3.63 19.70
C GLN A 273 -2.12 -2.10 19.85
N GLU A 274 -1.48 -1.51 20.85
CA GLU A 274 -1.39 -0.03 20.96
C GLU A 274 -0.63 0.61 19.79
N ILE A 275 0.34 -0.12 19.22
CA ILE A 275 1.17 0.36 18.11
C ILE A 275 0.67 -0.17 16.75
N ILE A 276 0.24 -1.44 16.71
CA ILE A 276 -0.34 -2.10 15.54
C ILE A 276 -1.87 -2.13 15.74
N ALA A 277 -2.48 -0.94 15.69
CA ALA A 277 -3.85 -0.69 16.15
C ALA A 277 -4.97 -1.19 15.24
N GLY A 278 -4.65 -1.76 14.07
CA GLY A 278 -5.66 -2.25 13.14
C GLY A 278 -6.42 -1.13 12.41
N GLN A 279 -5.76 0.00 12.19
CA GLN A 279 -6.28 1.10 11.39
C GLN A 279 -6.57 0.62 9.96
N SER A 280 -7.66 1.11 9.37
CA SER A 280 -7.89 0.94 7.93
C SER A 280 -6.72 1.55 7.16
N LEU A 281 -6.21 0.82 6.17
CA LEU A 281 -5.16 1.30 5.28
C LEU A 281 -5.71 2.41 4.40
N VAL A 282 -7.01 2.43 4.13
CA VAL A 282 -7.67 3.44 3.31
C VAL A 282 -7.88 4.73 4.11
N THR A 283 -8.46 4.65 5.29
CA THR A 283 -8.85 5.88 6.03
C THR A 283 -7.84 6.33 7.08
N GLY A 284 -6.87 5.48 7.41
CA GLY A 284 -5.92 5.71 8.49
C GLY A 284 -6.55 5.71 9.89
N GLN A 285 -7.79 5.22 10.06
CA GLN A 285 -8.51 5.23 11.33
C GLN A 285 -9.03 3.83 11.70
N VAL A 286 -9.12 3.53 13.00
CA VAL A 286 -9.65 2.26 13.49
C VAL A 286 -11.17 2.27 13.38
N GLY A 287 -11.76 1.20 12.85
CA GLY A 287 -13.22 1.02 12.75
C GLY A 287 -13.92 2.04 11.85
N LYS A 288 -13.18 2.73 10.96
CA LYS A 288 -13.72 3.67 10.00
C LYS A 288 -13.47 3.20 8.58
N THR A 289 -14.55 3.12 7.82
CA THR A 289 -14.54 2.76 6.40
C THR A 289 -14.66 4.00 5.53
N THR A 290 -14.58 3.83 4.22
CA THR A 290 -14.85 4.93 3.29
C THR A 290 -16.27 5.47 3.41
N ALA A 291 -17.24 4.64 3.80
CA ALA A 291 -18.63 5.07 4.01
C ALA A 291 -18.77 6.09 5.15
N ASP A 292 -17.81 6.16 6.06
CA ASP A 292 -17.78 7.12 7.17
C ASP A 292 -17.21 8.49 6.78
N ILE A 293 -16.62 8.63 5.58
CA ILE A 293 -15.97 9.88 5.14
C ILE A 293 -17.01 10.98 4.96
N ARG A 294 -16.77 12.13 5.60
CA ARG A 294 -17.64 13.32 5.56
C ARG A 294 -17.01 14.49 4.81
N PHE A 295 -15.69 14.52 4.77
CA PHE A 295 -14.92 15.61 4.20
C PHE A 295 -13.93 15.08 3.18
N SER A 296 -13.99 15.63 1.97
CA SER A 296 -12.96 15.53 0.94
C SER A 296 -12.92 16.88 0.21
N ALA A 297 -11.93 17.10 -0.63
CA ALA A 297 -11.98 18.20 -1.58
C ALA A 297 -13.22 17.99 -2.46
N ARG A 298 -14.27 18.76 -2.21
CA ARG A 298 -15.39 18.85 -3.15
C ARG A 298 -14.80 19.36 -4.45
N LEU A 299 -15.06 18.62 -5.52
CA LEU A 299 -14.75 19.03 -6.86
C LEU A 299 -15.49 20.37 -7.09
N LEU A 300 -14.73 21.47 -7.19
CA LEU A 300 -15.22 22.71 -7.78
C LEU A 300 -15.50 22.47 -9.28
#